data_AF-A0A7R9CXP5-F1
#
_entry.id   AF-A0A7R9CXP5-F1
#
_cell.length_a   1.000
_cell.length_b   1.000
_cell.length_c   1.000
_cell.angle_alpha   90.00
_cell.angle_beta   90.00
_cell.angle_gamma   90.00
#
_symmetry.space_group_name_H-M   'P 1'
#
loop_
_entity.id
_entity.type
_entity.pdbx_description
1 polymer ?
#
loop_
_entity_poly.entity_id
_entity_poly.type
_entity_poly.pdbx_seq_one_letter_code
_entity_poly.pdbx_strand_id
1 'polypeptide(L)'
;MGFMDIRNTQQGKQEERMPMFAFVFPPWFERAYPDMIGTFKNNAHRLTTPFDINPTLRDLLHFQGGGKGDIRNRSISLFKEIPLERTCSDAYIEPHWCACLDWEEVSLEDSVVRRAARAFVDFLNKYTSEYRKLCSSLRLERVQWAARLVPNKGLLDFRRNADLDGFVADLTAHTDITQTVYQLKVATVPGGGLFEVSVRHDIGDNSFTIRVSDISRINRYGSSAHCVEDSAEHLRKYCYCKTLVKKDP
;
A
#
# COMPACT_ATOMS: atom_id res chain seq x y z
N MET A 1 -18.30 5.80 21.53
CA MET A 1 -16.83 5.58 21.51
C MET A 1 -16.19 6.92 21.75
N GLY A 2 -15.47 7.12 22.85
CA GLY A 2 -14.83 8.40 23.15
C GLY A 2 -13.58 8.60 22.28
N PHE A 3 -13.11 9.85 22.15
CA PHE A 3 -11.85 10.15 21.42
C PHE A 3 -10.65 9.33 21.91
N MET A 4 -10.61 8.96 23.20
CA MET A 4 -9.55 8.12 23.77
C MET A 4 -9.62 6.65 23.33
N ASP A 5 -10.82 6.11 23.07
CA ASP A 5 -10.99 4.72 22.68
C ASP A 5 -10.48 4.47 21.26
N ILE A 6 -10.64 5.45 20.36
CA ILE A 6 -10.19 5.37 18.97
C ILE A 6 -8.66 5.30 18.90
N ARG A 7 -7.95 6.06 19.74
CA ARG A 7 -6.47 6.07 19.78
C ARG A 7 -5.86 4.71 20.14
N ASN A 8 -6.61 3.84 20.81
CA ASN A 8 -6.15 2.50 21.18
C ASN A 8 -6.39 1.45 20.09
N THR A 9 -7.12 1.81 19.01
CA THR A 9 -7.35 0.93 17.86
C THR A 9 -6.14 0.88 16.94
N GLN A 10 -6.03 -0.19 16.12
CA GLN A 10 -5.01 -0.31 15.09
C GLN A 10 -4.91 0.94 14.19
N GLN A 11 -6.05 1.42 13.69
CA GLN A 11 -6.13 2.60 12.82
C GLN A 11 -5.74 3.88 13.55
N GLY A 12 -6.29 4.10 14.76
CA GLY A 12 -6.00 5.31 15.53
C GLY A 12 -4.52 5.43 15.91
N LYS A 13 -3.87 4.31 16.24
CA LYS A 13 -2.42 4.29 16.51
C LYS A 13 -1.59 4.70 15.29
N GLN A 14 -1.98 4.30 14.08
CA GLN A 14 -1.29 4.71 12.86
C GLN A 14 -1.51 6.18 12.54
N GLU A 15 -2.76 6.66 12.64
CA GLU A 15 -3.10 8.06 12.35
C GLU A 15 -2.36 9.03 13.29
N GLU A 16 -2.19 8.68 14.57
CA GLU A 16 -1.42 9.48 15.52
C GLU A 16 0.06 9.65 15.12
N ARG A 17 0.60 8.73 14.30
CA ARG A 17 1.99 8.73 13.82
C ARG A 17 2.15 9.30 12.42
N MET A 18 1.07 9.78 11.81
CA MET A 18 1.07 10.40 10.49
C MET A 18 0.64 11.87 10.57
N PRO A 19 1.38 12.73 11.30
CA PRO A 19 1.05 14.15 11.36
C PRO A 19 1.25 14.80 10.00
N MET A 20 0.32 15.69 9.63
CA MET A 20 0.44 16.52 8.44
C MET A 20 1.21 17.81 8.79
N PHE A 21 2.19 18.16 7.96
CA PHE A 21 2.83 19.47 7.96
C PHE A 21 2.77 20.08 6.56
N ALA A 22 2.56 21.39 6.46
CA ALA A 22 2.44 22.08 5.19
C ALA A 22 3.31 23.34 5.15
N PHE A 23 3.88 23.62 3.98
CA PHE A 23 4.58 24.87 3.67
C PHE A 23 3.81 25.63 2.60
N VAL A 24 3.72 26.95 2.76
CA VAL A 24 3.19 27.86 1.75
C VAL A 24 4.29 28.84 1.39
N PHE A 25 4.72 28.79 0.14
CA PHE A 25 5.75 29.68 -0.38
C PHE A 25 5.11 30.87 -1.10
N PRO A 26 5.66 32.08 -0.97
CA PRO A 26 5.16 33.23 -1.71
C PRO A 26 5.43 33.07 -3.21
N PRO A 27 4.58 33.60 -4.12
CA PRO A 27 4.72 33.38 -5.57
C PRO A 27 6.07 33.80 -6.17
N TRP A 28 6.76 34.76 -5.55
CA TRP A 28 8.09 35.18 -6.00
C TRP A 28 9.15 34.10 -5.74
N PHE A 29 9.00 33.29 -4.68
CA PHE A 29 9.97 32.27 -4.32
C PHE A 29 9.95 31.11 -5.32
N GLU A 30 8.75 30.69 -5.75
CA GLU A 30 8.63 29.66 -6.80
C GLU A 30 9.25 30.10 -8.12
N ARG A 31 9.14 31.38 -8.47
CA ARG A 31 9.77 31.94 -9.68
C ARG A 31 11.28 32.08 -9.56
N ALA A 32 11.76 32.47 -8.38
CA ALA A 32 13.20 32.66 -8.13
C ALA A 32 13.95 31.33 -7.96
N TYR A 33 13.27 30.30 -7.44
CA TYR A 33 13.87 29.02 -7.07
C TYR A 33 13.06 27.81 -7.54
N PRO A 34 12.85 27.65 -8.87
CA PRO A 34 12.01 26.59 -9.42
C PRO A 34 12.51 25.18 -9.09
N ASP A 35 13.83 24.95 -9.13
CA ASP A 35 14.42 23.62 -8.87
C ASP A 35 14.24 23.19 -7.41
N MET A 36 14.35 24.13 -6.48
CA MET A 36 14.09 23.88 -5.05
C MET A 36 12.64 23.49 -4.83
N ILE A 37 11.71 24.24 -5.42
CA ILE A 37 10.28 23.93 -5.28
C ILE A 37 9.93 22.61 -5.96
N GLY A 38 10.55 22.30 -7.10
CA GLY A 38 10.43 20.98 -7.74
C GLY A 38 10.88 19.86 -6.81
N THR A 39 12.06 20.00 -6.18
CA THR A 39 12.59 19.03 -5.22
C THR A 39 11.69 18.90 -3.99
N PHE A 40 11.25 20.03 -3.44
CA PHE A 40 10.33 20.08 -2.31
C PHE A 40 9.01 19.35 -2.60
N LYS A 41 8.41 19.61 -3.77
CA LYS A 41 7.19 18.94 -4.23
C LYS A 41 7.41 17.43 -4.43
N ASN A 42 8.55 17.04 -4.98
CA ASN A 42 8.90 15.62 -5.13
C ASN A 42 9.05 14.91 -3.77
N ASN A 43 9.61 15.60 -2.77
CA ASN A 43 9.77 15.06 -1.42
C ASN A 43 8.45 14.82 -0.69
N ALA A 44 7.36 15.48 -1.08
CA ALA A 44 6.02 15.21 -0.53
C ALA A 44 5.52 13.78 -0.80
N HIS A 45 6.16 13.07 -1.74
CA HIS A 45 5.89 11.66 -2.06
C HIS A 45 6.95 10.70 -1.50
N ARG A 46 7.79 11.16 -0.56
CA ARG A 46 8.88 10.37 0.05
C ARG A 46 8.71 10.32 1.57
N LEU A 47 9.46 9.44 2.23
CA LEU A 47 9.44 9.37 3.69
C LEU A 47 10.12 10.61 4.30
N THR A 48 9.30 11.58 4.70
CA THR A 48 9.73 12.78 5.45
C THR A 48 9.31 12.68 6.91
N THR A 49 10.04 13.34 7.80
CA THR A 49 9.74 13.40 9.24
C THR A 49 9.72 14.84 9.73
N PRO A 50 9.09 15.13 10.89
CA PRO A 50 9.16 16.47 11.48
C PRO A 50 10.59 16.97 11.74
N PHE A 51 11.57 16.08 11.88
CA PHE A 51 12.97 16.46 12.05
C PHE A 51 13.56 17.14 10.80
N ASP A 52 13.01 16.88 9.61
CA ASP A 52 13.42 17.47 8.33
C ASP A 52 13.05 18.97 8.26
N ILE A 53 12.11 19.45 9.08
CA ILE A 53 11.70 20.86 9.14
C ILE A 53 12.85 21.75 9.61
N ASN A 54 13.60 21.34 10.63
CA ASN A 54 14.68 22.17 11.19
C ASN A 54 15.78 22.51 10.16
N PRO A 55 16.40 21.55 9.45
CA PRO A 55 17.38 21.87 8.40
C PRO A 55 16.73 22.62 7.22
N THR A 56 15.47 22.37 6.90
CA THR A 56 14.74 23.13 5.86
C THR A 56 14.64 24.62 6.22
N LEU A 57 14.26 24.94 7.46
CA LEU A 57 14.17 26.33 7.92
C LEU A 57 15.55 26.99 8.01
N ARG A 58 16.61 26.24 8.34
CA ARG A 58 17.99 26.74 8.31
C ARG A 58 18.45 27.08 6.89
N ASP A 59 18.11 26.23 5.91
CA ASP A 59 18.42 26.47 4.50
C ASP A 59 17.68 27.70 3.95
N LEU A 60 16.51 28.07 4.49
CA LEU A 60 15.83 29.33 4.14
C LEU A 60 16.61 30.56 4.59
N LEU A 61 17.29 30.50 5.73
CA LEU A 61 18.09 31.61 6.28
C LEU A 61 19.44 31.73 5.56
N HIS A 62 20.08 30.60 5.30
CA HIS A 62 21.39 30.51 4.69
C HIS A 62 21.37 29.42 3.63
N PHE A 63 21.03 29.80 2.40
CA PHE A 63 20.87 28.82 1.33
C PHE A 63 22.19 28.11 1.02
N GLN A 64 22.23 26.79 1.27
CA GLN A 64 23.40 25.94 1.01
C GLN A 64 23.24 25.01 -0.20
N GLY A 65 22.23 25.23 -1.05
CA GLY A 65 22.09 24.51 -2.33
C GLY A 65 21.20 23.27 -2.32
N GLY A 66 20.85 22.82 -3.52
CA GLY A 66 20.08 21.59 -3.80
C GLY A 66 20.97 20.33 -3.90
N GLY A 67 20.43 19.26 -4.49
CA GLY A 67 21.10 17.96 -4.64
C GLY A 67 20.47 16.86 -3.80
N LYS A 68 21.11 15.70 -3.71
CA LYS A 68 20.62 14.53 -2.95
C LYS A 68 20.98 14.65 -1.47
N GLY A 69 20.02 14.38 -0.59
CA GLY A 69 20.25 14.26 0.84
C GLY A 69 21.09 13.04 1.20
N ASP A 70 21.87 13.15 2.27
CA ASP A 70 22.63 12.02 2.83
C ASP A 70 21.72 11.22 3.75
N ILE A 71 21.46 9.96 3.40
CA ILE A 71 20.60 9.04 4.17
C ILE A 71 21.11 8.79 5.59
N ARG A 72 22.42 8.98 5.83
CA ARG A 72 23.03 8.81 7.16
C ARG A 72 22.66 9.94 8.12
N ASN A 73 22.14 11.04 7.59
CA ASN A 73 21.66 12.14 8.43
C ASN A 73 20.26 11.83 8.91
N ARG A 74 20.06 11.90 10.23
CA ARG A 74 18.73 11.81 10.86
C ARG A 74 17.70 12.70 10.16
N SER A 75 18.07 13.94 9.87
CA SER A 75 17.23 14.92 9.20
C SER A 75 17.86 15.45 7.92
N ILE A 76 17.02 15.61 6.90
CA ILE A 76 17.40 16.06 5.56
C ILE A 76 16.52 17.27 5.23
N SER A 77 17.14 18.37 4.80
CA SER A 77 16.38 19.53 4.30
C SER A 77 15.46 19.13 3.16
N LEU A 78 14.22 19.61 3.18
CA LEU A 78 13.22 19.35 2.16
C LEU A 78 13.54 20.02 0.81
N PHE A 79 14.56 20.89 0.75
CA PHE A 79 15.11 21.41 -0.51
C PHE A 79 16.18 20.49 -1.14
N LYS A 80 16.55 19.40 -0.45
CA LYS A 80 17.41 18.34 -0.98
C LYS A 80 16.57 17.10 -1.22
N GLU A 81 16.88 16.37 -2.28
CA GLU A 81 16.15 15.17 -2.65
C GLU A 81 16.31 14.09 -1.57
N ILE A 82 15.21 13.72 -0.90
CA ILE A 82 15.21 12.69 0.14
C ILE A 82 15.34 11.32 -0.55
N PRO A 83 16.30 10.45 -0.20
CA PRO A 83 16.44 9.13 -0.84
C PRO A 83 15.15 8.30 -0.76
N LEU A 84 14.79 7.60 -1.85
CA LEU A 84 13.57 6.75 -1.91
C LEU A 84 13.71 5.56 -0.96
N GLU A 85 14.94 5.10 -0.79
CA GLU A 85 15.35 4.00 0.05
C GLU A 85 15.40 4.34 1.55
N ARG A 86 15.11 5.59 1.96
CA ARG A 86 15.12 6.02 3.37
C ARG A 86 14.06 5.27 4.19
N THR A 87 14.49 4.68 5.29
CA THR A 87 13.66 3.96 6.26
C THR A 87 13.43 4.76 7.54
N CYS A 88 12.49 4.31 8.39
CA CYS A 88 12.33 4.85 9.75
C CYS A 88 13.63 4.77 10.56
N SER A 89 14.41 3.69 10.39
CA SER A 89 15.68 3.51 11.09
C SER A 89 16.75 4.52 10.65
N ASP A 90 16.83 4.84 9.35
CA ASP A 90 17.73 5.89 8.83
C ASP A 90 17.35 7.29 9.36
N ALA A 91 16.07 7.50 9.65
CA ALA A 91 15.55 8.71 10.29
C ALA A 91 15.64 8.68 11.82
N TYR A 92 16.25 7.64 12.40
CA TYR A 92 16.39 7.42 13.85
C TYR A 92 15.02 7.45 14.55
N ILE A 93 14.03 6.78 13.95
CA ILE A 93 12.69 6.58 14.47
C ILE A 93 12.56 5.15 14.97
N GLU A 94 12.24 4.97 16.24
CA GLU A 94 12.01 3.66 16.84
C GLU A 94 10.78 2.98 16.21
N PRO A 95 10.75 1.63 16.14
CA PRO A 95 9.66 0.90 15.50
C PRO A 95 8.27 1.31 15.99
N HIS A 96 8.11 1.51 17.30
CA HIS A 96 6.83 1.89 17.90
C HIS A 96 6.36 3.30 17.56
N TRP A 97 7.21 4.16 17.00
CA TRP A 97 6.84 5.47 16.44
C TRP A 97 6.69 5.46 14.92
N CYS A 98 7.15 4.40 14.25
CA CYS A 98 7.07 4.27 12.81
C CYS A 98 5.64 3.89 12.37
N ALA A 99 5.11 4.61 11.39
CA ALA A 99 3.80 4.31 10.76
C ALA A 99 3.91 3.32 9.58
N CYS A 100 5.13 2.86 9.26
CA CYS A 100 5.32 1.93 8.15
C CYS A 100 4.67 0.57 8.45
N LEU A 101 4.20 -0.06 7.38
CA LEU A 101 3.62 -1.40 7.36
C LEU A 101 4.62 -2.35 6.70
N ASP A 102 4.61 -3.60 7.13
CA ASP A 102 5.49 -4.64 6.61
C ASP A 102 4.66 -5.74 5.92
N TRP A 103 5.21 -6.27 4.84
CA TRP A 103 4.68 -7.45 4.19
C TRP A 103 5.20 -8.70 4.89
N GLU A 104 4.28 -9.49 5.43
CA GLU A 104 4.56 -10.80 6.01
C GLU A 104 4.09 -11.87 5.02
N GLU A 105 5.01 -12.70 4.54
CA GLU A 105 4.63 -13.87 3.72
C GLU A 105 3.79 -14.85 4.57
N VAL A 106 2.70 -15.32 3.98
CA VAL A 106 1.75 -16.23 4.66
C VAL A 106 1.64 -17.55 3.92
N SER A 107 1.35 -18.61 4.66
CA SER A 107 1.18 -19.94 4.09
C SER A 107 0.04 -19.98 3.07
N LEU A 108 0.28 -20.63 1.93
CA LEU A 108 -0.75 -20.87 0.90
C LEU A 108 -1.84 -21.85 1.37
N GLU A 109 -1.55 -22.60 2.43
CA GLU A 109 -2.50 -23.51 3.09
C GLU A 109 -3.41 -22.77 4.10
N ASP A 110 -3.13 -21.50 4.40
CA ASP A 110 -3.95 -20.69 5.29
C ASP A 110 -5.39 -20.59 4.77
N SER A 111 -6.35 -20.87 5.64
CA SER A 111 -7.78 -20.85 5.31
C SER A 111 -8.26 -19.47 4.83
N VAL A 112 -7.68 -18.38 5.35
CA VAL A 112 -7.98 -17.00 4.95
C VAL A 112 -7.45 -16.75 3.54
N VAL A 113 -6.22 -17.15 3.23
CA VAL A 113 -5.62 -17.04 1.88
C VAL A 113 -6.48 -17.77 0.85
N ARG A 114 -6.90 -19.00 1.15
CA ARG A 114 -7.76 -19.79 0.25
C ARG A 114 -9.16 -19.19 0.07
N ARG A 115 -9.71 -18.54 1.10
CA ARG A 115 -11.01 -17.84 1.00
C ARG A 115 -10.87 -16.53 0.23
N ALA A 116 -9.82 -15.77 0.46
CA ALA A 116 -9.52 -14.54 -0.28
C ALA A 116 -9.30 -14.81 -1.77
N ALA A 117 -8.57 -15.87 -2.13
CA ALA A 117 -8.39 -16.29 -3.51
C ALA A 117 -9.70 -16.70 -4.20
N ARG A 118 -10.60 -17.38 -3.48
CA ARG A 118 -11.94 -17.69 -3.99
C ARG A 118 -12.80 -16.44 -4.16
N ALA A 119 -12.81 -15.56 -3.16
CA ALA A 119 -13.52 -14.27 -3.23
C ALA A 119 -13.04 -13.43 -4.42
N PHE A 120 -11.74 -13.47 -4.75
CA PHE A 120 -11.19 -12.85 -5.95
C PHE A 120 -11.74 -13.43 -7.25
N VAL A 121 -11.77 -14.76 -7.39
CA VAL A 121 -12.34 -15.40 -8.60
C VAL A 121 -13.84 -15.12 -8.72
N ASP A 122 -14.57 -15.13 -7.61
CA ASP A 122 -15.99 -14.78 -7.56
C ASP A 122 -16.20 -13.32 -7.97
N PHE A 123 -15.34 -12.41 -7.49
CA PHE A 123 -15.34 -11.01 -7.91
C PHE A 123 -15.13 -10.86 -9.42
N LEU A 124 -14.13 -11.53 -10.01
CA LEU A 124 -13.89 -11.47 -11.46
C LEU A 124 -15.07 -12.00 -12.27
N ASN A 125 -15.68 -13.11 -11.82
CA ASN A 125 -16.84 -13.68 -12.48
C ASN A 125 -18.07 -12.78 -12.39
N LYS A 126 -18.26 -12.09 -11.26
CA LYS A 126 -19.30 -11.08 -11.09
C LYS A 126 -19.04 -9.86 -11.98
N TYR A 127 -17.80 -9.39 -12.03
CA TYR A 127 -17.39 -8.23 -12.83
C TYR A 127 -17.58 -8.46 -14.34
N THR A 128 -17.41 -9.70 -14.81
CA THR A 128 -17.59 -10.08 -16.22
C THR A 128 -18.97 -10.67 -16.54
N SER A 129 -19.93 -10.60 -15.60
CA SER A 129 -21.21 -11.31 -15.69
C SER A 129 -22.10 -10.84 -16.85
N GLU A 130 -22.10 -9.55 -17.19
CA GLU A 130 -22.86 -9.04 -18.34
C GLU A 130 -22.36 -9.59 -19.69
N TYR A 131 -21.08 -9.97 -19.73
CA TYR A 131 -20.41 -10.50 -20.93
C TYR A 131 -20.36 -12.02 -20.92
N ARG A 132 -21.19 -12.70 -20.13
CA ARG A 132 -21.13 -14.17 -20.00
C ARG A 132 -21.43 -14.94 -21.28
N LYS A 133 -22.01 -14.31 -22.30
CA LYS A 133 -22.16 -14.90 -23.64
C LYS A 133 -20.82 -15.01 -24.38
N LEU A 134 -19.87 -14.12 -24.08
CA LEU A 134 -18.56 -14.01 -24.73
C LEU A 134 -17.45 -14.58 -23.83
N CYS A 135 -17.44 -14.18 -22.56
CA CYS A 135 -16.45 -14.57 -21.57
C CYS A 135 -16.83 -15.85 -20.81
N SER A 136 -15.84 -16.70 -20.61
CA SER A 136 -15.96 -17.95 -19.86
C SER A 136 -15.91 -17.71 -18.36
N SER A 137 -16.51 -18.63 -17.61
CA SER A 137 -16.35 -18.68 -16.15
C SER A 137 -14.93 -19.05 -15.77
N LEU A 138 -14.28 -18.18 -15.01
CA LEU A 138 -12.98 -18.46 -14.43
C LEU A 138 -13.15 -19.30 -13.16
N ARG A 139 -12.18 -20.17 -12.89
CA ARG A 139 -12.04 -20.98 -11.70
C ARG A 139 -10.64 -20.80 -11.15
N LEU A 140 -10.53 -20.86 -9.83
CA LEU A 140 -9.24 -20.88 -9.15
C LEU A 140 -8.49 -22.15 -9.56
N GLU A 141 -7.28 -22.00 -10.08
CA GLU A 141 -6.37 -23.13 -10.34
C GLU A 141 -5.47 -23.35 -9.13
N ARG A 142 -4.68 -22.33 -8.76
CA ARG A 142 -3.81 -22.34 -7.58
C ARG A 142 -3.47 -20.92 -7.13
N VAL A 143 -3.09 -20.78 -5.87
CA VAL A 143 -2.39 -19.58 -5.35
C VAL A 143 -0.89 -19.84 -5.49
N GLN A 144 -0.15 -18.91 -6.09
CA GLN A 144 1.30 -19.04 -6.29
C GLN A 144 2.11 -18.37 -5.19
N TRP A 145 1.57 -17.29 -4.61
CA TRP A 145 2.22 -16.52 -3.56
C TRP A 145 1.16 -15.72 -2.79
N ALA A 146 1.41 -15.50 -1.50
CA ALA A 146 0.54 -14.70 -0.64
C ALA A 146 1.36 -13.99 0.45
N ALA A 147 1.03 -12.72 0.69
CA ALA A 147 1.50 -11.98 1.84
C ALA A 147 0.36 -11.16 2.45
N ARG A 148 0.49 -10.79 3.71
CA ARG A 148 -0.40 -9.84 4.38
C ARG A 148 0.37 -8.60 4.82
N LEU A 149 -0.27 -7.45 4.73
CA LEU A 149 0.27 -6.18 5.17
C LEU A 149 -0.11 -5.96 6.63
N VAL A 150 0.89 -5.91 7.52
CA VAL A 150 0.70 -5.79 8.97
C VAL A 150 1.44 -4.59 9.53
N PRO A 151 0.91 -3.95 10.59
CA PRO A 151 1.67 -2.95 11.33
C PRO A 151 2.87 -3.57 12.02
N ASN A 152 3.93 -2.78 12.21
CA ASN A 152 5.08 -3.24 12.97
C ASN A 152 4.67 -3.58 14.42
N LYS A 153 5.35 -4.58 15.00
CA LYS A 153 5.05 -5.08 16.35
C LYS A 153 5.15 -3.99 17.42
N GLY A 154 6.12 -3.08 17.32
CA GLY A 154 6.29 -2.00 18.28
C GLY A 154 5.06 -1.08 18.38
N LEU A 155 4.39 -0.81 17.25
CA LEU A 155 3.16 -0.03 17.21
C LEU A 155 2.00 -0.80 17.87
N LEU A 156 1.86 -2.09 17.59
CA LEU A 156 0.83 -2.93 18.20
C LEU A 156 0.99 -3.03 19.72
N ASP A 157 2.23 -3.10 20.19
CA ASP A 157 2.56 -3.26 21.61
C ASP A 157 2.54 -1.92 22.39
N PHE A 158 2.58 -0.78 21.70
CA PHE A 158 2.59 0.56 22.32
C PHE A 158 1.30 0.89 23.07
N ARG A 159 1.36 1.21 24.36
CA ARG A 159 0.21 1.67 25.15
C ARG A 159 0.18 3.18 25.32
N ARG A 160 1.29 3.75 25.79
CA ARG A 160 1.47 5.18 26.12
C ARG A 160 2.95 5.48 26.32
N ASN A 161 3.26 6.76 26.50
CA ASN A 161 4.56 7.17 27.03
C ASN A 161 4.68 6.76 28.50
N ALA A 162 5.82 6.20 28.87
CA ALA A 162 6.16 5.80 30.24
C ALA A 162 6.81 6.96 31.02
N ASP A 163 7.37 7.94 30.30
CA ASP A 163 8.02 9.14 30.81
C ASP A 163 7.24 10.42 30.46
N LEU A 164 7.67 11.55 31.03
CA LEU A 164 6.96 12.83 30.95
C LEU A 164 7.25 13.57 29.64
N ASP A 165 8.44 13.35 29.07
CA ASP A 165 8.95 13.91 27.82
C ASP A 165 8.70 13.02 26.60
N GLY A 166 8.34 11.75 26.79
CA GLY A 166 7.82 10.88 25.75
C GLY A 166 8.86 10.08 24.96
N PHE A 167 10.08 9.91 25.49
CA PHE A 167 11.13 9.12 24.84
C PHE A 167 11.06 7.64 25.19
N VAL A 168 10.43 7.27 26.30
CA VAL A 168 10.31 5.89 26.77
C VAL A 168 8.89 5.38 26.54
N ALA A 169 8.76 4.30 25.79
CA ALA A 169 7.47 3.68 25.52
C ALA A 169 7.08 2.61 26.55
N ASP A 170 5.81 2.60 26.94
CA ASP A 170 5.15 1.47 27.60
C ASP A 170 4.68 0.49 26.51
N LEU A 171 5.43 -0.60 26.29
CA LEU A 171 5.14 -1.63 25.27
C LEU A 171 4.37 -2.84 25.83
N THR A 172 3.50 -2.62 26.82
CA THR A 172 2.73 -3.70 27.47
C THR A 172 1.35 -3.95 26.84
N ALA A 173 0.95 -3.14 25.86
CA ALA A 173 -0.30 -3.38 25.13
C ALA A 173 -0.14 -4.55 24.16
N HIS A 174 -1.28 -5.02 23.65
CA HIS A 174 -1.37 -5.97 22.55
C HIS A 174 -2.60 -5.58 21.74
N THR A 175 -2.44 -4.67 20.78
CA THR A 175 -3.57 -4.22 19.97
C THR A 175 -3.91 -5.25 18.90
N ASP A 176 -5.15 -5.72 18.91
CA ASP A 176 -5.65 -6.63 17.89
C ASP A 176 -5.69 -5.96 16.52
N ILE A 177 -5.32 -6.73 15.50
CA ILE A 177 -5.47 -6.35 14.10
C ILE A 177 -6.94 -6.61 13.75
N THR A 178 -7.66 -5.56 13.37
CA THR A 178 -9.06 -5.65 12.95
C THR A 178 -9.19 -5.71 11.44
N GLN A 179 -8.20 -5.17 10.72
CA GLN A 179 -8.22 -5.06 9.27
C GLN A 179 -6.82 -5.29 8.70
N THR A 180 -6.73 -6.02 7.60
CA THR A 180 -5.45 -6.24 6.89
C THR A 180 -5.67 -6.34 5.39
N VAL A 181 -4.59 -6.14 4.63
CA VAL A 181 -4.58 -6.30 3.17
C VAL A 181 -3.76 -7.53 2.83
N TYR A 182 -4.36 -8.48 2.14
CA TYR A 182 -3.65 -9.61 1.54
C TYR A 182 -3.27 -9.25 0.11
N GLN A 183 -2.02 -9.50 -0.27
CA GLN A 183 -1.59 -9.49 -1.66
C GLN A 183 -1.43 -10.93 -2.12
N LEU A 184 -2.12 -11.30 -3.19
CA LEU A 184 -2.16 -12.66 -3.71
C LEU A 184 -1.68 -12.69 -5.16
N LYS A 185 -0.87 -13.69 -5.51
CA LYS A 185 -0.64 -14.10 -6.90
C LYS A 185 -1.44 -15.34 -7.19
N VAL A 186 -2.43 -15.23 -8.07
CA VAL A 186 -3.45 -16.26 -8.31
C VAL A 186 -3.43 -16.69 -9.78
N ALA A 187 -3.45 -18.01 -9.98
CA ALA A 187 -3.64 -18.63 -11.28
C ALA A 187 -5.12 -19.03 -11.46
N THR A 188 -5.68 -18.76 -12.64
CA THR A 188 -7.06 -19.10 -13.00
C THR A 188 -7.13 -19.90 -14.29
N VAL A 189 -8.12 -20.78 -14.38
CA VAL A 189 -8.50 -21.51 -15.59
C VAL A 189 -9.94 -21.18 -15.99
N PRO A 190 -10.31 -21.26 -17.29
CA PRO A 190 -9.46 -21.55 -18.45
C PRO A 190 -8.54 -20.38 -18.84
N GLY A 191 -7.57 -20.64 -19.73
CA GLY A 191 -6.67 -19.62 -20.27
C GLY A 191 -5.45 -19.23 -19.43
N GLY A 192 -5.12 -20.01 -18.38
CA GLY A 192 -3.87 -19.91 -17.63
C GLY A 192 -3.57 -18.50 -17.09
N GLY A 193 -4.60 -17.82 -16.59
CA GLY A 193 -4.49 -16.43 -16.20
C GLY A 193 -3.74 -16.21 -14.90
N LEU A 194 -2.72 -15.37 -14.92
CA LEU A 194 -1.96 -14.99 -13.74
C LEU A 194 -2.32 -13.56 -13.32
N PHE A 195 -2.76 -13.42 -12.08
CA PHE A 195 -3.20 -12.16 -11.51
C PHE A 195 -2.46 -11.87 -10.22
N GLU A 196 -2.13 -10.61 -10.01
CA GLU A 196 -1.79 -10.06 -8.71
C GLU A 196 -2.97 -9.22 -8.21
N VAL A 197 -3.39 -9.41 -6.97
CA VAL A 197 -4.54 -8.71 -6.39
C VAL A 197 -4.30 -8.34 -4.93
N SER A 198 -4.70 -7.13 -4.56
CA SER A 198 -4.84 -6.73 -3.16
C SER A 198 -6.28 -6.94 -2.69
N VAL A 199 -6.45 -7.73 -1.64
CA VAL A 199 -7.74 -8.08 -1.02
C VAL A 199 -7.77 -7.51 0.38
N ARG A 200 -8.70 -6.59 0.65
CA ARG A 200 -8.93 -6.11 2.02
C ARG A 200 -9.74 -7.15 2.77
N HIS A 201 -9.25 -7.56 3.94
CA HIS A 201 -9.93 -8.49 4.84
C HIS A 201 -10.29 -7.73 6.11
N ASP A 202 -11.59 -7.62 6.39
CA ASP A 202 -12.07 -7.20 7.70
C ASP A 202 -12.21 -8.47 8.56
N ILE A 203 -11.45 -8.51 9.65
CA ILE A 203 -11.32 -9.71 10.49
C ILE A 203 -12.58 -9.91 11.34
N GLY A 204 -13.27 -8.81 11.71
CA GLY A 204 -14.42 -8.85 12.60
C GLY A 204 -15.64 -9.54 11.99
N ASP A 205 -15.96 -9.20 10.74
CA ASP A 205 -17.05 -9.84 9.99
C ASP A 205 -16.55 -10.94 9.02
N ASN A 206 -15.23 -11.11 8.94
CA ASN A 206 -14.56 -12.07 8.08
C ASN A 206 -14.87 -11.87 6.58
N SER A 207 -15.09 -10.62 6.17
CA SER A 207 -15.45 -10.22 4.82
C SER A 207 -14.24 -9.80 3.97
N PHE A 208 -14.37 -9.97 2.66
CA PHE A 208 -13.34 -9.58 1.70
C PHE A 208 -13.86 -8.49 0.77
N THR A 209 -13.11 -7.41 0.65
CA THR A 209 -13.37 -6.31 -0.29
C THR A 209 -12.26 -6.21 -1.31
N ILE A 210 -12.64 -6.20 -2.59
CA ILE A 210 -11.72 -6.16 -3.73
C ILE A 210 -12.15 -5.01 -4.64
N ARG A 211 -11.18 -4.21 -5.10
CA ARG A 211 -11.39 -3.14 -6.08
C ARG A 211 -10.75 -3.53 -7.40
N VAL A 212 -11.39 -3.17 -8.51
CA VAL A 212 -10.84 -3.46 -9.85
C VAL A 212 -9.51 -2.74 -10.09
N SER A 213 -9.29 -1.59 -9.47
CA SER A 213 -8.02 -0.85 -9.51
C SER A 213 -6.85 -1.63 -8.90
N ASP A 214 -7.15 -2.58 -8.02
CA ASP A 214 -6.17 -3.30 -7.21
C ASP A 214 -5.85 -4.67 -7.83
N ILE A 215 -6.30 -4.91 -9.07
CA ILE A 215 -6.09 -6.15 -9.82
C ILE A 215 -5.17 -5.89 -11.01
N SER A 216 -4.10 -6.67 -11.09
CA SER A 216 -3.16 -6.65 -12.20
C SER A 216 -3.09 -8.01 -12.88
N ARG A 217 -3.34 -8.06 -14.19
CA ARG A 217 -3.04 -9.23 -15.02
C ARG A 217 -1.55 -9.22 -15.35
N ILE A 218 -0.79 -10.18 -14.84
CA ILE A 218 0.69 -10.18 -14.90
C ILE A 218 1.27 -11.03 -16.04
N ASN A 219 0.44 -11.80 -16.75
CA ASN A 219 0.86 -12.50 -17.98
C ASN A 219 0.09 -12.05 -19.22
N ARG A 220 0.70 -12.25 -20.39
CA ARG A 220 0.12 -11.88 -21.68
C ARG A 220 -1.21 -12.63 -21.90
N TYR A 221 -2.27 -11.89 -22.21
CA TYR A 221 -3.57 -12.46 -22.57
C TYR A 221 -3.79 -12.54 -24.08
N GLY A 222 -3.16 -11.66 -24.88
CA GLY A 222 -3.15 -11.76 -26.34
C GLY A 222 -4.54 -11.89 -26.95
N SER A 223 -4.72 -12.88 -27.84
CA SER A 223 -6.00 -13.19 -28.51
C SER A 223 -7.00 -13.94 -27.63
N SER A 224 -6.65 -14.26 -26.38
CA SER A 224 -7.55 -14.97 -25.46
C SER A 224 -8.81 -14.17 -25.10
N ALA A 225 -8.78 -12.85 -25.32
CA ALA A 225 -9.89 -11.92 -25.06
C ALA A 225 -10.38 -11.18 -26.32
N HIS A 226 -10.14 -11.69 -27.54
CA HIS A 226 -10.53 -11.03 -28.80
C HIS A 226 -12.04 -10.74 -28.90
N CYS A 227 -12.88 -11.59 -28.28
CA CYS A 227 -14.33 -11.46 -28.29
C CYS A 227 -14.86 -10.19 -27.59
N VAL A 228 -14.05 -9.53 -26.76
CA VAL A 228 -14.39 -8.26 -26.09
C VAL A 228 -13.50 -7.10 -26.52
N GLU A 229 -12.64 -7.30 -27.52
CA GLU A 229 -11.64 -6.31 -27.94
C GLU A 229 -12.31 -5.03 -28.45
N ASP A 230 -13.33 -5.15 -29.30
CA ASP A 230 -14.02 -3.99 -29.89
C ASP A 230 -15.18 -3.46 -29.04
N SER A 231 -15.77 -4.31 -28.19
CA SER A 231 -17.01 -3.98 -27.45
C SER A 231 -16.76 -3.58 -26.00
N ALA A 232 -15.70 -4.10 -25.36
CA ALA A 232 -15.39 -3.86 -23.96
C ALA A 232 -13.89 -4.06 -23.68
N GLU A 233 -13.05 -3.20 -24.28
CA GLU A 233 -11.59 -3.32 -24.23
C GLU A 233 -11.02 -3.44 -22.80
N HIS A 234 -11.61 -2.72 -21.84
CA HIS A 234 -11.23 -2.77 -20.43
C HIS A 234 -11.36 -4.17 -19.79
N LEU A 235 -12.19 -5.06 -20.37
CA LEU A 235 -12.37 -6.43 -19.91
C LEU A 235 -11.33 -7.41 -20.45
N ARG A 236 -10.47 -7.00 -21.38
CA ARG A 236 -9.48 -7.89 -22.00
C ARG A 236 -8.54 -8.56 -20.99
N LYS A 237 -8.28 -7.90 -19.87
CA LYS A 237 -7.45 -8.43 -18.77
C LYS A 237 -8.14 -9.55 -17.99
N TYR A 238 -9.47 -9.62 -18.02
CA TYR A 238 -10.30 -10.48 -17.16
C TYR A 238 -11.08 -11.53 -17.94
N CYS A 239 -11.25 -11.35 -19.25
CA CYS A 239 -12.06 -12.22 -20.09
C CYS A 239 -11.21 -13.34 -20.73
N TYR A 240 -11.76 -14.56 -20.75
CA TYR A 240 -11.32 -15.63 -21.62
C TYR A 240 -12.46 -16.04 -22.56
N CYS A 241 -12.26 -15.93 -23.86
CA CYS A 241 -13.32 -16.15 -24.84
C CYS A 241 -13.82 -17.59 -24.85
N LYS A 242 -15.15 -17.77 -24.77
CA LYS A 242 -15.82 -19.08 -24.79
C LYS A 242 -15.48 -19.93 -26.00
N THR A 243 -15.21 -19.29 -27.14
CA THR A 243 -14.80 -19.97 -28.38
C THR A 243 -13.47 -20.72 -28.25
N LEU A 244 -12.65 -20.39 -27.25
CA LEU A 244 -11.33 -20.99 -27.02
C LEU A 244 -11.34 -22.14 -26.01
N VAL A 245 -12.39 -22.29 -25.19
CA VAL A 245 -12.46 -23.30 -24.12
C VAL A 245 -12.37 -24.74 -24.63
N LYS A 246 -12.86 -25.01 -25.85
CA LYS A 246 -12.80 -26.37 -26.45
C LYS A 246 -11.42 -26.74 -27.00
N LYS A 247 -10.46 -25.81 -26.98
CA LYS A 247 -9.09 -26.00 -27.52
C LYS A 247 -8.04 -26.17 -26.43
N ASP A 248 -8.38 -25.98 -25.16
CA ASP A 248 -7.49 -26.29 -24.03
C ASP A 248 -7.58 -27.81 -23.77
N PRO A 249 -6.49 -28.58 -23.97
CA PRO A 249 -6.44 -30.01 -23.67
C PRO A 249 -6.56 -30.32 -22.18
#